data_AF-A0A524F702-F1
#
_entry.id   AF-A0A524F702-F1
#
_cell.length_a   1.000
_cell.length_b   1.000
_cell.length_c   1.000
_cell.angle_alpha   90.00
_cell.angle_beta   90.00
_cell.angle_gamma   90.00
#
_symmetry.space_group_name_H-M   'P 1'
#
loop_
_entity.id
_entity.type
_entity.pdbx_description
1 polymer ?
#
loop_
_entity_poly.entity_id
_entity_poly.type
_entity_poly.pdbx_seq_one_letter_code
_entity_poly.pdbx_strand_id
1 'polypeptide(L)'
;MVQSVGLIYTDAYQKYNFGPDHPLRPLRLKLTYELMKDLGFFDHPSLKIIEPRMATKEEIERVHSKDYVDAVKKLSDNPNNR
;
A
#
# COMPACT_ATOMS: atom_id res chain seq x y z
N MET A 1 0.68 -27.35 -13.51
CA MET A 1 1.01 -26.69 -12.23
C MET A 1 -0.07 -25.68 -11.93
N VAL A 2 -0.71 -25.72 -10.76
CA VAL A 2 -1.60 -24.63 -10.34
C VAL A 2 -0.71 -23.45 -9.97
N GLN A 3 -0.85 -22.34 -10.67
CA GLN A 3 -0.10 -21.13 -10.40
C GLN A 3 -0.61 -20.51 -9.09
N SER A 4 0.28 -20.34 -8.11
CA SER A 4 -0.07 -19.64 -6.86
C SER A 4 -0.20 -18.14 -7.12
N VAL A 5 -1.19 -17.51 -6.48
CA VAL A 5 -1.44 -16.07 -6.57
C VAL A 5 -1.24 -15.44 -5.19
N GLY A 6 -0.40 -14.41 -5.12
CA GLY A 6 -0.21 -13.61 -3.92
C GLY A 6 -1.05 -12.34 -3.95
N LEU A 7 -1.93 -12.16 -2.96
CA LEU A 7 -2.62 -10.89 -2.71
C LEU A 7 -1.86 -10.11 -1.65
N ILE A 8 -1.29 -8.96 -2.02
CA ILE A 8 -0.58 -8.10 -1.07
C ILE A 8 -1.59 -7.16 -0.38
N TYR A 9 -1.77 -7.31 0.92
CA TYR A 9 -2.72 -6.48 1.67
C TYR A 9 -2.28 -6.31 3.15
N THR A 10 -2.57 -5.15 3.71
CA THR A 10 -2.51 -4.84 5.15
C THR A 10 -3.51 -3.74 5.47
N ASP A 11 -4.12 -3.78 6.66
CA ASP A 11 -4.98 -2.71 7.14
C ASP A 11 -4.21 -1.38 7.35
N ALA A 12 -2.88 -1.44 7.45
CA ALA A 12 -2.04 -0.25 7.55
C ALA A 12 -2.17 0.70 6.34
N TYR A 13 -2.64 0.21 5.18
CA TYR A 13 -2.94 1.06 4.03
C TYR A 13 -4.01 2.13 4.31
N GLN A 14 -4.85 1.94 5.34
CA GLN A 14 -5.87 2.91 5.74
C GLN A 14 -5.32 4.08 6.57
N LYS A 15 -4.05 4.04 6.99
CA LYS A 15 -3.45 5.08 7.85
C LYS A 15 -3.21 6.41 7.13
N TYR A 16 -3.14 6.39 5.80
CA TYR A 16 -2.87 7.60 5.03
C TYR A 16 -4.17 8.35 4.74
N ASN A 17 -4.16 9.67 4.91
CA ASN A 17 -5.31 10.52 4.60
C ASN A 17 -4.82 11.75 3.81
N PHE A 18 -5.27 11.87 2.57
CA PHE A 18 -4.94 12.98 1.68
C PHE A 18 -5.71 14.28 2.00
N GLY A 19 -6.60 14.27 3.00
CA GLY A 19 -7.44 15.40 3.38
C GLY A 19 -8.87 15.29 2.83
N PRO A 20 -9.80 16.09 3.37
CA PRO A 20 -11.24 15.96 3.11
C PRO A 20 -11.64 16.25 1.66
N ASP A 21 -10.85 16.98 0.90
CA ASP A 21 -11.19 17.37 -0.48
C ASP A 21 -10.50 16.51 -1.55
N HIS A 22 -9.58 15.62 -1.14
CA HIS A 22 -8.80 14.85 -2.10
C HIS A 22 -9.58 13.64 -2.64
N PRO A 23 -9.64 13.41 -3.97
CA PRO A 23 -10.45 12.35 -4.56
C PRO A 23 -9.88 10.94 -4.29
N LEU A 24 -8.55 10.81 -4.15
CA LEU A 24 -7.93 9.52 -3.83
C LEU A 24 -8.20 9.13 -2.37
N ARG A 25 -9.01 8.09 -2.18
CA ARG A 25 -9.34 7.52 -0.88
C ARG A 25 -8.73 6.14 -0.69
N PRO A 26 -7.88 5.91 0.33
CA PRO A 26 -7.37 4.57 0.64
C PRO A 26 -8.45 3.54 1.00
N LEU A 27 -9.63 4.00 1.42
CA LEU A 27 -10.82 3.16 1.65
C LEU A 27 -11.13 2.23 0.48
N ARG A 28 -10.86 2.66 -0.77
CA ARG A 28 -11.07 1.83 -1.96
C ARG A 28 -10.39 0.47 -1.87
N LEU A 29 -9.20 0.39 -1.25
CA LEU A 29 -8.45 -0.85 -1.11
C LEU A 29 -9.10 -1.80 -0.11
N LYS A 30 -9.60 -1.27 1.02
CA LYS A 30 -10.31 -2.04 2.03
C LYS A 30 -11.62 -2.60 1.48
N LEU A 31 -12.39 -1.78 0.77
CA LEU A 31 -13.64 -2.22 0.15
C LEU A 31 -13.41 -3.31 -0.90
N THR A 32 -12.35 -3.23 -1.70
CA THR A 32 -11.98 -4.32 -2.61
C THR A 32 -11.63 -5.61 -1.85
N TYR A 33 -10.84 -5.52 -0.79
CA TYR A 33 -10.47 -6.68 0.03
C TYR A 33 -11.70 -7.33 0.70
N GLU A 34 -12.59 -6.54 1.28
CA GLU A 34 -13.83 -7.02 1.89
C GLU A 34 -14.75 -7.68 0.86
N LEU A 35 -14.91 -7.09 -0.32
CA LEU A 35 -15.69 -7.71 -1.40
C LEU A 35 -15.08 -9.04 -1.85
N MET A 36 -13.76 -9.14 -1.98
CA MET A 36 -13.11 -10.42 -2.33
C MET A 36 -13.36 -11.49 -1.26
N LYS A 37 -13.33 -11.10 0.01
CA LYS A 37 -13.66 -11.99 1.13
C LYS A 37 -15.10 -12.48 1.04
N ASP A 38 -16.05 -11.58 0.85
CA ASP A 38 -17.49 -11.88 0.79
C ASP A 38 -17.85 -12.76 -0.42
N LEU A 39 -17.09 -12.64 -1.51
CA LEU A 39 -17.21 -13.50 -2.69
C LEU A 39 -16.49 -14.86 -2.54
N GLY A 40 -15.84 -15.14 -1.41
CA GLY A 40 -15.19 -16.42 -1.14
C GLY A 40 -13.84 -16.63 -1.83
N PHE A 41 -13.19 -15.59 -2.36
CA PHE A 41 -11.89 -15.75 -3.05
C PHE A 41 -10.80 -16.30 -2.15
N PHE A 42 -10.88 -16.05 -0.84
CA PHE A 42 -9.84 -16.43 0.11
C PHE A 42 -9.86 -17.91 0.47
N ASP A 43 -10.93 -18.61 0.11
CA ASP A 43 -11.03 -20.07 0.28
C ASP A 43 -10.32 -20.82 -0.85
N HIS A 44 -9.92 -20.13 -1.93
CA HIS A 44 -9.24 -20.76 -3.04
C HIS A 44 -7.82 -21.22 -2.64
N PRO A 45 -7.47 -22.51 -2.79
CA PRO A 45 -6.25 -23.08 -2.21
C PRO A 45 -4.94 -22.53 -2.80
N SER A 46 -5.00 -21.88 -3.97
CA SER A 46 -3.82 -21.25 -4.59
C SER A 46 -3.60 -19.78 -4.21
N LEU A 47 -4.58 -19.14 -3.55
CA LEU A 47 -4.51 -17.74 -3.15
C LEU A 47 -3.85 -17.63 -1.77
N LYS A 48 -2.87 -16.75 -1.64
CA LYS A 48 -2.21 -16.42 -0.38
C LYS A 48 -2.26 -14.94 -0.14
N ILE A 49 -2.74 -14.54 1.04
CA ILE A 49 -2.64 -13.16 1.50
C ILE A 49 -1.23 -12.97 2.07
N ILE A 50 -0.54 -11.96 1.60
CA ILE A 50 0.84 -11.65 2.00
C ILE A 50 0.86 -10.23 2.55
N GLU A 51 1.34 -10.09 3.78
CA GLU A 51 1.53 -8.78 4.37
C GLU A 51 2.76 -8.10 3.73
N PRO A 52 2.64 -6.85 3.22
CA PRO A 52 3.77 -6.13 2.69
C PRO A 52 4.77 -5.75 3.79
N ARG A 53 6.06 -5.82 3.48
CA ARG A 53 7.09 -5.13 4.26
C ARG A 53 7.21 -3.68 3.81
N MET A 54 7.81 -2.85 4.66
CA MET A 54 8.26 -1.53 4.25
C MET A 54 9.38 -1.67 3.19
N ALA A 55 9.32 -0.84 2.14
CA ALA A 55 10.39 -0.74 1.15
C ALA A 55 11.61 -0.08 1.78
N THR A 56 12.82 -0.55 1.43
CA THR A 56 14.05 0.12 1.91
C THR A 56 14.31 1.39 1.09
N LYS A 57 15.11 2.30 1.65
CA LYS A 57 15.48 3.54 0.94
C LYS A 57 16.24 3.20 -0.36
N GLU A 58 17.12 2.22 -0.31
CA GLU A 58 17.93 1.76 -1.44
C GLU A 58 17.05 1.21 -2.57
N GLU A 59 15.94 0.53 -2.24
CA GLU A 59 15.00 0.02 -3.25
C GLU A 59 14.26 1.15 -3.97
N ILE A 60 13.86 2.20 -3.25
CA ILE A 60 13.20 3.38 -3.82
C ILE A 60 14.19 4.17 -4.70
N GLU A 61 15.44 4.29 -4.25
CA GLU A 61 16.53 4.97 -4.97
C GLU A 61 16.99 4.25 -6.25
N ARG A 62 16.51 3.02 -6.53
CA ARG A 62 16.77 2.34 -7.82
C ARG A 62 16.16 3.08 -9.01
N VAL A 63 15.15 3.90 -8.77
CA VAL A 63 14.42 4.67 -9.80
C VAL A 63 14.44 6.16 -9.50
N HIS A 64 14.31 6.54 -8.23
CA HIS A 64 14.25 7.94 -7.82
C HIS A 64 15.63 8.49 -7.41
N SER A 65 15.85 9.79 -7.62
CA SER A 65 17.07 10.44 -7.12
C SER A 65 17.06 10.52 -5.59
N LYS A 66 18.25 10.46 -4.98
CA LYS A 66 18.44 10.61 -3.53
C LYS A 66 17.80 11.89 -2.99
N ASP A 67 18.04 13.02 -3.66
CA ASP A 67 17.52 14.33 -3.27
C ASP A 67 15.98 14.36 -3.21
N TYR A 68 15.31 13.70 -4.17
CA TYR A 68 13.86 13.60 -4.17
C TYR A 68 13.34 12.76 -3.00
N VAL A 69 13.94 11.59 -2.76
CA VAL A 69 13.56 10.71 -1.65
C VAL A 69 13.75 11.42 -0.30
N ASP A 70 14.85 12.15 -0.12
CA ASP A 70 15.13 12.90 1.10
C ASP A 70 14.17 14.08 1.29
N ALA A 71 13.81 14.79 0.22
CA ALA A 71 12.79 15.84 0.27
C ALA A 71 11.42 15.28 0.70
N VAL A 72 10.95 14.19 0.08
CA VAL A 72 9.67 13.56 0.44
C VAL A 72 9.66 13.07 1.88
N LYS A 73 10.76 12.47 2.34
CA LYS A 73 10.89 12.01 3.73
C LYS A 73 10.81 13.18 4.72
N LYS A 74 11.58 14.24 4.48
CA LYS A 74 11.59 15.44 5.33
C LYS A 74 10.20 16.10 5.43
N LEU A 75 9.46 16.19 4.32
CA LEU A 75 8.10 16.73 4.29
C LEU A 75 7.10 15.81 5.00
N SER A 76 7.33 14.50 4.95
CA SER A 76 6.47 13.51 5.63
C SER A 76 6.66 13.55 7.16
N ASP A 77 7.89 13.71 7.64
CA ASP A 77 8.21 13.78 9.07
C ASP A 77 7.69 15.08 9.73
N ASN A 78 7.58 16.17 8.96
CA ASN A 78 6.98 17.42 9.42
C ASN A 78 6.10 18.04 8.32
N PRO A 79 4.80 17.67 8.27
CA PRO A 79 3.86 18.14 7.24
C PRO A 79 3.63 19.67 7.20
N ASN A 80 4.03 20.38 8.26
CA ASN A 80 3.92 21.84 8.36
C ASN A 80 5.17 22.56 7.86
N ASN A 81 6.23 21.84 7.53
CA ASN A 81 7.47 22.39 6.98
C ASN A 81 7.32 22.61 5.48
N ARG A 82 6.51 23.60 5.11
CA ARG A 82 6.32 24.03 3.72
C ARG A 82 7.46 24.92 3.24
#